data_AF-F2PW16-F1
#
_entry.id   AF-F2PW16-F1
#
_cell.length_a   1.000
_cell.length_b   1.000
_cell.length_c   1.000
_cell.angle_alpha   90.00
_cell.angle_beta   90.00
_cell.angle_gamma   90.00
#
_symmetry.space_group_name_H-M   'P 1'
#
loop_
_entity.id
_entity.type
_entity.pdbx_description
1 polymer ?
#
loop_
_entity_poly.entity_id
_entity_poly.type
_entity_poly.pdbx_seq_one_letter_code
_entity_poly.pdbx_strand_id
1 'polypeptide(L)'
;MVVHIIRSTSNYEVGGRSVLAAREIRLRNNRIADSPVLATYHLHGRPVGIQRSRSDVNAIDENEREQPKGCEEVDKTASATMVFILGTSFPERQLVSKALRSFFGIGELRCNQLMARFHIHPTSTVGELATRQVLDLTGALSNMKIENDLKREILDNIKRLKTTGTYRGRRHALNLPVRGQNTRSQIKNAIKFNRIDRKL
;
A
#
# COMPACT_ATOMS: atom_id res chain seq x y z
N MET A 1 16.25 -27.15 -33.79
CA MET A 1 17.19 -27.95 -32.97
C MET A 1 17.83 -27.01 -31.96
N VAL A 2 17.37 -27.02 -30.71
CA VAL A 2 17.99 -26.26 -29.62
C VAL A 2 18.74 -27.27 -28.76
N VAL A 3 20.06 -27.19 -28.79
CA VAL A 3 20.96 -28.07 -28.04
C VAL A 3 21.34 -27.37 -26.72
N HIS A 4 20.99 -28.01 -25.61
CA HIS A 4 21.49 -27.73 -24.25
C HIS A 4 23.00 -27.92 -24.18
N ILE A 5 23.77 -26.98 -23.60
CA ILE A 5 25.07 -27.28 -22.95
C ILE A 5 25.34 -26.36 -21.72
N ILE A 6 25.18 -26.97 -20.54
CA ILE A 6 26.08 -27.02 -19.36
C ILE A 6 26.62 -25.72 -18.74
N ARG A 7 26.22 -25.47 -17.48
CA ARG A 7 26.86 -24.58 -16.51
C ARG A 7 28.13 -25.25 -15.96
N SER A 8 29.28 -24.57 -16.04
CA SER A 8 30.48 -24.90 -15.26
C SER A 8 30.88 -23.68 -14.43
N THR A 9 30.58 -23.70 -13.13
CA THR A 9 31.19 -22.81 -12.14
C THR A 9 32.52 -23.42 -11.71
N SER A 10 33.64 -22.85 -12.16
CA SER A 10 34.93 -23.13 -11.52
C SER A 10 35.19 -22.08 -10.44
N ASN A 11 35.24 -22.54 -9.20
CA ASN A 11 35.80 -21.78 -8.09
C ASN A 11 37.32 -21.96 -8.13
N TYR A 12 38.06 -20.86 -8.06
CA TYR A 12 39.49 -20.88 -7.72
C TYR A 12 39.71 -19.94 -6.53
N GLU A 13 40.11 -20.53 -5.40
CA GLU A 13 40.61 -19.82 -4.23
C GLU A 13 42.14 -19.73 -4.32
N VAL A 14 42.68 -18.50 -4.30
CA VAL A 14 44.07 -18.24 -3.92
C VAL A 14 44.11 -16.93 -3.13
N GLY A 15 44.51 -16.99 -1.86
CA GLY A 15 45.05 -15.83 -1.15
C GLY A 15 44.09 -14.67 -0.83
N GLY A 16 43.00 -14.95 -0.12
CA GLY A 16 42.51 -14.05 0.95
C GLY A 16 41.87 -12.71 0.60
N ARG A 17 41.57 -12.37 -0.66
CA ARG A 17 40.73 -11.20 -1.01
C ARG A 17 39.92 -11.45 -2.29
N SER A 18 38.62 -11.74 -2.17
CA SER A 18 37.70 -11.76 -3.31
C SER A 18 37.03 -10.38 -3.48
N VAL A 19 37.48 -9.62 -4.47
CA VAL A 19 36.77 -8.43 -4.98
C VAL A 19 36.04 -8.87 -6.25
N LEU A 20 34.72 -8.98 -6.20
CA LEU A 20 33.92 -9.31 -7.38
C LEU A 20 33.86 -8.08 -8.30
N ALA A 21 34.67 -8.11 -9.36
CA ALA A 21 34.56 -7.22 -10.50
C ALA A 21 33.50 -7.76 -11.47
N ALA A 22 32.34 -7.13 -11.53
CA ALA A 22 31.37 -7.35 -12.60
C ALA A 22 31.81 -6.54 -13.84
N ARG A 23 32.35 -7.22 -14.86
CA ARG A 23 32.50 -6.69 -16.21
C ARG A 23 31.31 -7.15 -17.05
N GLU A 24 30.39 -6.23 -17.32
CA GLU A 24 29.33 -6.40 -18.32
C GLU A 24 29.93 -6.47 -19.73
N ILE A 25 29.57 -7.53 -20.47
CA ILE A 25 29.85 -7.68 -21.89
C ILE A 25 28.73 -7.01 -22.69
N ARG A 26 29.12 -5.96 -23.41
CA ARG A 26 28.32 -5.18 -24.36
C ARG A 26 28.14 -5.97 -25.66
N LEU A 27 26.91 -6.34 -26.00
CA LEU A 27 26.53 -6.67 -27.39
C LEU A 27 26.15 -5.38 -28.13
N ARG A 28 26.76 -5.18 -29.30
CA ARG A 28 26.49 -4.07 -30.21
C ARG A 28 25.43 -4.45 -31.24
N ASN A 29 24.78 -3.40 -31.76
CA ASN A 29 24.12 -3.23 -33.06
C ASN A 29 22.58 -3.25 -33.04
N ASN A 30 21.96 -2.07 -33.04
CA ASN A 30 21.64 -1.41 -34.31
C ASN A 30 21.37 0.09 -34.12
N ARG A 31 21.86 0.86 -35.09
CA ARG A 31 21.75 2.32 -35.21
C ARG A 31 20.29 2.71 -35.43
N ILE A 32 19.91 3.91 -34.98
CA ILE A 32 19.35 5.00 -35.81
C ILE A 32 19.20 6.26 -34.94
N ALA A 33 19.76 7.35 -35.46
CA ALA A 33 19.45 8.78 -35.28
C ALA A 33 19.72 9.50 -33.93
N ASP A 34 20.75 10.35 -33.99
CA ASP A 34 20.76 11.80 -33.68
C ASP A 34 20.50 12.27 -32.23
N SER A 35 21.54 12.60 -31.45
CA SER A 35 22.19 13.93 -31.28
C SER A 35 21.53 14.81 -30.17
N PRO A 36 22.22 15.78 -29.54
CA PRO A 36 22.55 15.69 -28.11
C PRO A 36 22.01 16.87 -27.28
N VAL A 37 21.42 16.61 -26.11
CA VAL A 37 21.19 17.68 -25.13
C VAL A 37 22.40 17.77 -24.21
N LEU A 38 23.34 18.63 -24.59
CA LEU A 38 24.45 19.07 -23.75
C LEU A 38 23.91 19.94 -22.61
N ALA A 39 24.24 19.53 -21.39
CA ALA A 39 24.09 20.35 -20.20
C ALA A 39 25.13 21.48 -20.21
N THR A 40 24.68 22.72 -20.01
CA THR A 40 25.54 23.82 -19.55
C THR A 40 24.85 24.55 -18.41
N TYR A 41 25.45 24.40 -17.23
CA TYR A 41 25.14 25.19 -16.05
C TYR A 41 25.67 26.62 -16.26
N HIS A 42 24.78 27.61 -16.21
CA HIS A 42 25.19 29.00 -15.93
C HIS A 42 24.23 29.65 -14.95
N LEU A 43 24.69 29.75 -13.70
CA LEU A 43 24.18 30.66 -12.68
C LEU A 43 24.36 32.08 -13.20
N HIS A 44 23.28 32.85 -13.33
CA HIS A 44 23.36 34.30 -13.52
C HIS A 44 22.70 35.00 -12.34
N GLY A 45 23.48 35.92 -11.76
CA GLY A 45 23.01 36.88 -10.78
C GLY A 45 21.87 37.74 -11.32
N ARG A 46 21.09 38.27 -10.37
CA ARG A 46 19.92 39.11 -10.61
C ARG A 46 20.29 40.41 -11.33
N PRO A 47 19.43 40.90 -12.23
CA PRO A 47 19.27 42.32 -12.45
C PRO A 47 17.91 42.85 -11.97
N VAL A 48 17.95 44.14 -11.65
CA VAL A 48 17.01 44.99 -10.90
C VAL A 48 15.83 45.42 -11.79
N GLY A 49 14.68 45.67 -11.16
CA GLY A 49 13.43 46.01 -11.81
C GLY A 49 13.42 47.32 -12.60
N ILE A 50 12.56 47.36 -13.61
CA ILE A 50 12.08 48.56 -14.27
C ILE A 50 10.56 48.48 -14.28
N GLN A 51 9.92 49.43 -13.60
CA GLN A 51 8.49 49.73 -13.78
C GLN A 51 8.34 50.52 -15.08
N ARG A 52 7.34 50.19 -15.91
CA ARG A 52 6.36 51.16 -16.43
C ARG A 52 5.31 50.50 -17.33
N SER A 53 4.06 50.64 -16.87
CA SER A 53 2.88 51.09 -17.61
C SER A 53 2.83 50.86 -19.12
N ARG A 54 1.81 50.11 -19.56
CA ARG A 54 1.02 50.45 -20.74
C ARG A 54 -0.38 49.88 -20.58
N SER A 55 -1.30 50.79 -20.30
CA SER A 55 -2.65 50.74 -20.84
C SER A 55 -2.59 50.29 -22.30
N ASP A 56 -3.34 49.25 -22.64
CA ASP A 56 -4.31 49.26 -23.72
C ASP A 56 -5.10 47.96 -23.63
N VAL A 57 -6.30 48.12 -23.10
CA VAL A 57 -7.42 47.18 -23.25
C VAL A 57 -7.74 47.13 -24.74
N ASN A 58 -7.83 45.95 -25.34
CA ASN A 58 -8.95 45.58 -26.22
C ASN A 58 -8.88 44.11 -26.67
N ALA A 59 -9.89 43.37 -26.21
CA ALA A 59 -10.67 42.36 -26.89
C ALA A 59 -9.99 41.54 -28.02
N ILE A 60 -9.70 40.28 -27.70
CA ILE A 60 -9.88 39.17 -28.65
C ILE A 60 -10.81 38.18 -27.96
N ASP A 61 -11.95 37.98 -28.60
CA ASP A 61 -13.01 37.04 -28.28
C ASP A 61 -12.53 35.63 -28.68
N GLU A 62 -12.14 34.83 -27.69
CA GLU A 62 -11.97 33.38 -27.85
C GLU A 62 -12.80 32.70 -26.75
N ASN A 63 -14.10 32.69 -27.02
CA ASN A 63 -14.98 31.62 -26.59
C ASN A 63 -14.40 30.27 -27.07
N GLU A 64 -14.60 29.21 -26.27
CA GLU A 64 -14.06 27.85 -26.42
C GLU A 64 -12.72 27.55 -25.71
N ARG A 65 -12.67 27.82 -24.39
CA ARG A 65 -11.95 26.91 -23.48
C ARG A 65 -12.95 25.92 -22.88
N GLU A 66 -13.28 24.90 -23.66
CA GLU A 66 -13.85 23.68 -23.09
C GLU A 66 -12.86 23.15 -22.05
N GLN A 67 -13.29 23.18 -20.79
CA GLN A 67 -12.57 22.50 -19.73
C GLN A 67 -12.54 21.01 -20.08
N PRO A 68 -11.38 20.33 -20.07
CA PRO A 68 -11.38 18.88 -20.14
C PRO A 68 -12.13 18.38 -18.90
N LYS A 69 -13.34 17.84 -19.11
CA LYS A 69 -14.15 17.16 -18.10
C LYS A 69 -13.32 16.01 -17.55
N GLY A 70 -12.64 16.27 -16.44
CA GLY A 70 -11.88 15.29 -15.70
C GLY A 70 -12.80 14.24 -15.11
N CYS A 71 -12.65 13.02 -15.63
CA CYS A 71 -12.97 11.73 -15.02
C CYS A 71 -14.40 11.58 -14.47
N GLU A 72 -15.27 11.17 -15.39
CA GLU A 72 -16.51 10.41 -15.20
C GLU A 72 -16.94 10.15 -13.74
N GLU A 73 -17.94 10.92 -13.36
CA GLU A 73 -18.94 10.64 -12.33
C GLU A 73 -19.52 9.22 -12.52
N VAL A 74 -19.05 8.25 -11.73
CA VAL A 74 -19.67 6.92 -11.60
C VAL A 74 -20.42 6.80 -10.28
N ASP A 75 -21.29 7.78 -10.04
CA ASP A 75 -22.38 7.66 -9.06
C ASP A 75 -23.70 7.62 -9.83
N LYS A 76 -23.88 6.54 -10.60
CA LYS A 76 -25.21 6.13 -11.03
C LYS A 76 -25.68 5.05 -10.09
N THR A 77 -26.78 5.35 -9.43
CA THR A 77 -27.65 4.51 -8.61
C THR A 77 -27.92 3.16 -9.30
N ALA A 78 -26.97 2.24 -9.24
CA ALA A 78 -27.23 0.84 -9.54
C ALA A 78 -27.97 0.29 -8.33
N SER A 79 -29.17 -0.23 -8.54
CA SER A 79 -29.90 -1.08 -7.61
C SER A 79 -28.92 -2.10 -7.02
N ALA A 80 -28.43 -1.79 -5.81
CA ALA A 80 -27.30 -2.49 -5.24
C ALA A 80 -27.81 -3.80 -4.63
N THR A 81 -27.83 -4.84 -5.46
CA THR A 81 -27.86 -6.20 -4.93
C THR A 81 -26.66 -6.32 -4.00
N MET A 82 -26.93 -6.59 -2.71
CA MET A 82 -25.91 -6.65 -1.68
C MET A 82 -25.56 -8.09 -1.38
N VAL A 83 -24.27 -8.38 -1.34
CA VAL A 83 -23.77 -9.71 -0.97
C VAL A 83 -23.33 -9.66 0.49
N PHE A 84 -23.80 -10.62 1.27
CA PHE A 84 -23.48 -10.73 2.69
C PHE A 84 -22.37 -11.76 2.90
N ILE A 85 -21.32 -11.37 3.61
CA ILE A 85 -20.23 -12.26 4.02
C ILE A 85 -20.05 -12.06 5.52
N LEU A 86 -20.24 -13.12 6.32
CA LEU A 86 -20.10 -13.08 7.78
C LEU A 86 -20.90 -11.94 8.45
N GLY A 87 -22.10 -11.65 7.94
CA GLY A 87 -22.99 -10.62 8.49
C GLY A 87 -22.61 -9.18 8.12
N THR A 88 -21.57 -8.94 7.32
CA THR A 88 -21.29 -7.62 6.72
C THR A 88 -21.72 -7.60 5.26
N SER A 89 -22.34 -6.49 4.85
CA SER A 89 -22.83 -6.29 3.48
C SER A 89 -21.78 -5.59 2.62
N PHE A 90 -21.52 -6.14 1.44
CA PHE A 90 -20.60 -5.56 0.47
C PHE A 90 -21.34 -5.20 -0.83
N PRO A 91 -20.95 -4.09 -1.49
CA PRO A 91 -21.42 -3.79 -2.83
C PRO A 91 -20.77 -4.75 -3.84
N GLU A 92 -21.52 -5.18 -4.86
CA GLU A 92 -21.06 -6.15 -5.85
C GLU A 92 -19.80 -5.70 -6.62
N ARG A 93 -19.69 -4.41 -6.95
CA ARG A 93 -18.55 -3.83 -7.67
C ARG A 93 -17.23 -3.89 -6.89
N GLN A 94 -17.27 -4.20 -5.60
CA GLN A 94 -16.07 -4.25 -4.78
C GLN A 94 -15.27 -5.52 -5.09
N LEU A 95 -13.95 -5.39 -5.17
CA LEU A 95 -13.04 -6.52 -5.29
C LEU A 95 -13.09 -7.40 -4.03
N VAL A 96 -13.09 -8.73 -4.22
CA VAL A 96 -13.10 -9.71 -3.12
C VAL A 96 -11.91 -9.50 -2.19
N SER A 97 -10.72 -9.22 -2.74
CA SER A 97 -9.52 -8.92 -1.95
C SER A 97 -9.70 -7.73 -1.01
N LYS A 98 -10.42 -6.69 -1.45
CA LYS A 98 -10.69 -5.50 -0.61
C LYS A 98 -11.75 -5.80 0.43
N ALA A 99 -12.78 -6.57 0.07
CA ALA A 99 -13.82 -7.02 1.01
C ALA A 99 -13.23 -7.86 2.15
N LEU A 100 -12.42 -8.87 1.84
CA LEU A 100 -11.79 -9.72 2.85
C LEU A 100 -10.83 -8.94 3.76
N ARG A 101 -10.07 -7.97 3.24
CA ARG A 101 -9.16 -7.12 4.04
C ARG A 101 -9.87 -6.10 4.92
N SER A 102 -11.18 -5.90 4.75
CA SER A 102 -11.94 -5.02 5.64
C SER A 102 -12.11 -5.60 7.04
N PHE A 103 -12.05 -6.93 7.17
CA PHE A 103 -12.18 -7.60 8.46
C PHE A 103 -10.90 -7.46 9.30
N PHE A 104 -11.07 -7.12 10.59
CA PHE A 104 -9.98 -6.99 11.54
C PHE A 104 -9.31 -8.34 11.78
N GLY A 105 -8.01 -8.42 11.46
CA GLY A 105 -7.21 -9.65 11.59
C GLY A 105 -6.90 -10.35 10.27
N ILE A 106 -7.48 -9.88 9.14
CA ILE A 106 -7.13 -10.37 7.80
C ILE A 106 -6.20 -9.36 7.12
N GLY A 107 -4.93 -9.75 6.98
CA GLY A 107 -3.96 -9.03 6.16
C GLY A 107 -3.89 -9.58 4.72
N GLU A 108 -2.98 -9.02 3.93
CA GLU A 108 -2.76 -9.42 2.53
C GLU A 108 -2.40 -10.91 2.38
N LEU A 109 -1.48 -11.42 3.19
CA LEU A 109 -1.06 -12.83 3.13
C LEU A 109 -2.23 -13.80 3.34
N ARG A 110 -3.02 -13.58 4.40
CA ARG A 110 -4.18 -14.44 4.73
C ARG A 110 -5.27 -14.33 3.67
N CYS A 111 -5.49 -13.12 3.16
CA CYS A 111 -6.42 -12.88 2.06
C CYS A 111 -6.03 -13.68 0.82
N ASN A 112 -4.76 -13.62 0.41
CA ASN A 112 -4.26 -14.33 -0.77
C ASN A 112 -4.34 -15.85 -0.59
N GLN A 113 -4.06 -16.35 0.63
CA GLN A 113 -4.21 -17.77 0.97
C GLN A 113 -5.67 -18.24 0.87
N LEU A 114 -6.61 -17.45 1.39
CA LEU A 114 -8.05 -17.77 1.29
C LEU A 114 -8.53 -17.78 -0.16
N MET A 115 -8.16 -16.76 -0.94
CA MET A 115 -8.54 -16.68 -2.34
C MET A 115 -7.95 -17.84 -3.17
N ALA A 116 -6.68 -18.18 -2.94
CA ALA A 116 -6.05 -19.33 -3.60
C ALA A 116 -6.73 -20.66 -3.24
N ARG A 117 -7.12 -20.84 -1.98
CA ARG A 117 -7.81 -22.05 -1.49
C ARG A 117 -9.17 -22.26 -2.17
N PHE A 118 -9.89 -21.19 -2.49
CA PHE A 118 -11.21 -21.26 -3.13
C PHE A 118 -11.17 -20.96 -4.64
N HIS A 119 -9.97 -20.93 -5.22
CA HIS A 119 -9.74 -20.69 -6.65
C HIS A 119 -10.37 -19.38 -7.16
N ILE A 120 -10.31 -18.31 -6.34
CA ILE A 120 -10.82 -16.98 -6.69
C ILE A 120 -9.68 -16.14 -7.26
N HIS A 121 -9.92 -15.53 -8.43
CA HIS A 121 -8.94 -14.66 -9.07
C HIS A 121 -8.83 -13.30 -8.33
N PRO A 122 -7.64 -12.68 -8.22
CA PRO A 122 -7.46 -11.41 -7.51
C PRO A 122 -8.23 -10.20 -8.05
N THR A 123 -8.60 -10.23 -9.33
CA THR A 123 -9.43 -9.19 -9.94
C THR A 123 -10.93 -9.46 -9.86
N SER A 124 -11.35 -10.61 -9.30
CA SER A 124 -12.77 -10.94 -9.21
C SER A 124 -13.51 -9.99 -8.28
N THR A 125 -14.72 -9.63 -8.70
CA THR A 125 -15.64 -8.81 -7.90
C THR A 125 -16.49 -9.69 -6.99
N VAL A 126 -17.11 -9.10 -5.97
CA VAL A 126 -17.95 -9.83 -5.01
C VAL A 126 -19.21 -10.36 -5.69
N GLY A 127 -19.75 -9.64 -6.67
CA GLY A 127 -20.94 -10.07 -7.42
C GLY A 127 -20.71 -11.27 -8.35
N GLU A 128 -19.46 -11.49 -8.78
CA GLU A 128 -19.09 -12.63 -9.63
C GLU A 128 -18.97 -13.96 -8.87
N LEU A 129 -18.98 -13.92 -7.53
CA LEU A 129 -18.80 -15.12 -6.72
C LEU A 129 -20.03 -16.02 -6.77
N ALA A 130 -19.80 -17.32 -6.98
CA ALA A 130 -20.86 -18.30 -6.85
C ALA A 130 -21.33 -18.40 -5.39
N THR A 131 -22.63 -18.64 -5.17
CA THR A 131 -23.20 -18.77 -3.82
C THR A 131 -22.48 -19.81 -2.96
N ARG A 132 -22.04 -20.92 -3.57
CA ARG A 132 -21.22 -21.94 -2.90
C ARG A 132 -19.90 -21.38 -2.36
N GLN A 133 -19.18 -20.60 -3.18
CA GLN A 133 -17.92 -19.99 -2.77
C GLN A 133 -18.12 -18.98 -1.62
N VAL A 134 -19.24 -18.24 -1.63
CA VAL A 134 -19.59 -17.32 -0.53
C VAL A 134 -19.83 -18.08 0.78
N LEU A 135 -20.53 -19.21 0.73
CA LEU A 135 -20.75 -20.07 1.89
C LEU A 135 -19.44 -20.67 2.40
N ASP A 136 -18.60 -21.16 1.50
CA ASP A 136 -17.29 -21.75 1.83
C ASP A 136 -16.35 -20.72 2.47
N LEU A 137 -16.33 -19.50 1.93
CA LEU A 137 -15.60 -18.36 2.52
C LEU A 137 -16.13 -18.06 3.93
N THR A 138 -17.45 -18.02 4.10
CA THR A 138 -18.07 -17.75 5.41
C THR A 138 -17.71 -18.85 6.43
N GLY A 139 -17.71 -20.12 6.01
CA GLY A 139 -17.27 -21.23 6.85
C GLY A 139 -15.79 -21.16 7.23
N ALA A 140 -14.90 -20.80 6.28
CA ALA A 140 -13.48 -20.62 6.56
C ALA A 140 -13.21 -19.45 7.51
N LEU A 141 -13.89 -18.33 7.30
CA LEU A 141 -13.74 -17.14 8.14
C LEU A 141 -14.25 -17.37 9.57
N SER A 142 -15.34 -18.12 9.74
CA SER A 142 -15.90 -18.44 11.07
C SER A 142 -14.95 -19.28 11.93
N ASN A 143 -14.08 -20.10 11.31
CA ASN A 143 -13.09 -20.90 12.02
C ASN A 143 -11.84 -20.11 12.45
N MET A 144 -11.68 -18.88 11.95
CA MET A 144 -10.51 -18.05 12.23
C MET A 144 -10.81 -17.08 13.37
N LYS A 145 -9.76 -16.76 14.16
CA LYS A 145 -9.83 -15.69 15.16
C LYS A 145 -9.81 -14.31 14.47
N ILE A 146 -10.99 -13.73 14.27
CA ILE A 146 -11.20 -12.46 13.55
C ILE A 146 -12.05 -11.52 14.42
N GLU A 147 -12.03 -10.22 14.13
CA GLU A 147 -12.87 -9.19 14.74
C GLU A 147 -12.78 -9.19 16.28
N ASN A 148 -13.91 -9.46 16.94
CA ASN A 148 -14.06 -9.30 18.38
C ASN A 148 -13.16 -10.24 19.16
N ASP A 149 -12.93 -11.46 18.67
CA ASP A 149 -12.09 -12.43 19.37
C ASP A 149 -10.63 -11.97 19.40
N LEU A 150 -10.13 -11.48 18.26
CA LEU A 150 -8.78 -10.93 18.18
C LEU A 150 -8.65 -9.63 18.98
N LYS A 151 -9.68 -8.77 18.97
CA LYS A 151 -9.71 -7.53 19.76
C LYS A 151 -9.69 -7.82 21.27
N ARG A 152 -10.49 -8.78 21.73
CA ARG A 152 -10.52 -9.25 23.12
C ARG A 152 -9.16 -9.81 23.53
N GLU A 153 -8.58 -10.69 22.71
CA GLU A 153 -7.26 -11.27 22.99
C GLU A 153 -6.18 -10.19 23.16
N ILE A 154 -6.16 -9.15 22.32
CA ILE A 154 -5.22 -8.03 22.44
C ILE A 154 -5.46 -7.23 23.72
N LEU A 155 -6.72 -6.93 24.05
CA LEU A 155 -7.07 -6.19 25.27
C LEU A 155 -6.72 -6.96 26.53
N ASP A 156 -6.99 -8.26 26.56
CA ASP A 156 -6.66 -9.13 27.69
C ASP A 156 -5.16 -9.25 27.87
N ASN A 157 -4.39 -9.31 26.78
CA ASN A 157 -2.93 -9.23 26.84
C ASN A 157 -2.44 -7.92 27.49
N ILE A 158 -3.04 -6.77 27.16
CA ILE A 158 -2.68 -5.48 27.76
C ILE A 158 -3.07 -5.42 29.25
N LYS A 159 -4.28 -5.90 29.59
CA LYS A 159 -4.76 -5.99 30.97
C LYS A 159 -3.88 -6.92 31.82
N ARG A 160 -3.46 -8.05 31.27
CA ARG A 160 -2.49 -8.95 31.89
C ARG A 160 -1.17 -8.24 32.18
N LEU A 161 -0.61 -7.51 31.20
CA LEU A 161 0.65 -6.77 31.42
C LEU A 161 0.55 -5.74 32.55
N LYS A 162 -0.62 -5.12 32.74
CA LYS A 162 -0.91 -4.19 33.83
C LYS A 162 -1.01 -4.91 35.18
N THR A 163 -1.81 -5.98 35.26
CA THR A 163 -2.02 -6.73 36.52
C THR A 163 -0.74 -7.37 37.03
N THR A 164 0.11 -7.86 36.13
CA THR A 164 1.45 -8.37 36.48
C THR A 164 2.41 -7.27 36.95
N GLY A 165 2.14 -5.99 36.70
CA GLY A 165 3.01 -4.88 37.13
C GLY A 165 4.23 -4.63 36.24
N THR A 166 4.26 -5.17 35.02
CA THR A 166 5.41 -5.01 34.10
C THR A 166 5.62 -3.54 33.69
N TYR A 167 6.85 -3.18 33.29
CA TYR A 167 7.15 -1.85 32.74
C TYR A 167 6.18 -1.47 31.62
N ARG A 168 5.95 -2.38 30.67
CA ARG A 168 5.02 -2.17 29.54
C ARG A 168 3.59 -1.89 30.01
N GLY A 169 3.11 -2.64 31.00
CA GLY A 169 1.79 -2.43 31.61
C GLY A 169 1.64 -1.04 32.21
N ARG A 170 2.64 -0.58 32.98
CA ARG A 170 2.66 0.79 33.53
C ARG A 170 2.63 1.86 32.42
N ARG A 171 3.37 1.66 31.33
CA ARG A 171 3.38 2.59 30.19
C ARG A 171 2.03 2.68 29.49
N HIS A 172 1.32 1.56 29.36
CA HIS A 172 -0.07 1.55 28.88
C HIS A 172 -1.04 2.24 29.83
N ALA A 173 -0.84 2.16 31.16
CA ALA A 173 -1.67 2.87 32.12
C ALA A 173 -1.44 4.40 32.08
N LEU A 174 -0.20 4.82 31.84
CA LEU A 174 0.19 6.24 31.76
C LEU A 174 0.01 6.85 30.36
N ASN A 175 -0.50 6.10 29.38
CA ASN A 175 -0.59 6.51 27.97
C ASN A 175 0.74 6.96 27.35
N LEU A 176 1.84 6.33 27.73
CA LEU A 176 3.18 6.67 27.22
C LEU A 176 3.65 5.67 26.15
N PRO A 177 4.68 6.02 25.35
CA PRO A 177 5.30 5.08 24.43
C PRO A 177 5.85 3.84 25.16
N VAL A 178 5.59 2.65 24.60
CA VAL A 178 5.83 1.35 25.24
C VAL A 178 7.08 0.65 24.72
N ARG A 179 7.57 1.02 23.53
CA ARG A 179 8.67 0.32 22.82
C ARG A 179 10.00 1.09 22.92
N GLY A 180 10.27 1.70 24.07
CA GLY A 180 11.54 2.41 24.33
C GLY A 180 11.71 3.74 23.58
N GLN A 181 10.63 4.33 23.08
CA GLN A 181 10.73 5.63 22.39
C GLN A 181 10.95 6.78 23.39
N ASN A 182 11.70 7.80 22.95
CA ASN A 182 11.94 9.04 23.71
C ASN A 182 10.63 9.78 24.01
N THR A 183 10.51 10.34 25.22
CA THR A 183 9.29 11.04 25.69
C THR A 183 9.39 12.56 25.71
N ARG A 184 10.53 13.14 25.32
CA ARG A 184 10.77 14.58 25.43
C ARG A 184 9.94 15.43 24.46
N SER A 185 9.70 14.93 23.24
CA SER A 185 9.08 15.72 22.17
C SER A 185 7.82 15.07 21.58
N GLN A 186 7.99 14.16 20.62
CA GLN A 186 6.88 13.63 19.84
C GLN A 186 6.27 12.37 20.47
N ILE A 187 5.23 12.56 21.27
CA ILE A 187 4.49 11.44 21.90
C ILE A 187 2.96 11.55 21.75
N LYS A 188 2.46 12.47 20.92
CA LYS A 188 1.02 12.77 20.80
C LYS A 188 0.18 11.53 20.43
N ASN A 189 0.66 10.73 19.48
CA ASN A 189 -0.05 9.50 19.05
C ASN A 189 -0.08 8.44 20.16
N ALA A 190 1.02 8.27 20.89
CA ALA A 190 1.09 7.33 22.00
C ALA A 190 0.09 7.73 23.10
N ILE A 191 0.05 9.02 23.46
CA ILE A 191 -0.91 9.56 24.43
C ILE A 191 -2.35 9.30 24.00
N LYS A 192 -2.66 9.50 22.72
CA LYS A 192 -4.02 9.31 22.19
C LYS A 192 -4.47 7.84 22.25
N PHE A 193 -3.62 6.90 21.84
CA PHE A 193 -4.01 5.52 21.54
C PHE A 193 -3.50 4.44 22.52
N ASN A 194 -2.49 4.71 23.34
CA ASN A 194 -1.93 3.72 24.28
C ASN A 194 -2.73 3.64 25.58
N ARG A 195 -4.00 3.28 25.50
CA ARG A 195 -4.87 3.08 26.66
C ARG A 195 -4.91 1.60 27.05
N ILE A 196 -5.37 1.32 28.27
CA ILE A 196 -5.66 -0.06 28.72
C ILE A 196 -6.83 -0.62 27.90
N ASP A 197 -7.91 0.15 27.82
CA ASP A 197 -9.06 -0.15 26.95
C ASP A 197 -8.85 0.53 25.59
N ARG A 198 -7.97 -0.06 24.78
CA ARG A 198 -7.65 0.45 23.45
C ARG A 198 -8.85 0.25 22.51
N LYS A 199 -9.18 1.30 21.75
CA LYS A 199 -10.14 1.19 20.63
C LYS A 199 -9.42 0.58 19.43
N LEU A 200 -9.90 -0.57 18.97
CA LEU A 200 -9.34 -1.39 17.88
C LEU A 200 -10.35 -1.56 16.75
#